data_AF-A0A813KI44-F1
#
_entry.id   AF-A0A813KI44-F1
#
_cell.length_a   1.000
_cell.length_b   1.000
_cell.length_c   1.000
_cell.angle_alpha   90.00
_cell.angle_beta   90.00
_cell.angle_gamma   90.00
#
_symmetry.space_group_name_H-M   'P 1'
#
loop_
_entity.id
_entity.type
_entity.pdbx_description
1 polymer ?
#
loop_
_entity_poly.entity_id
_entity_poly.type
_entity_poly.pdbx_seq_one_letter_code
_entity_poly.pdbx_strand_id
1 'polypeptide(L)'
;MVMAIQALGAIRQLKIHWVEPVASVLELTKLINFDFDVVNLNCFYPSDNPVVKFVFQLLAYPFCVTVLGITWAISYLAKKPVRFDNVFNINGIVLFALFIALTLTVLLPFQCEGNPNGTTSMLTPGFA
;
A
#
# COMPACT_ATOMS: atom_id res chain seq x y z
N MET A 1 -2.81 3.35 16.58
CA MET A 1 -1.36 3.45 16.33
C MET A 1 -0.98 2.99 14.93
N VAL A 2 -1.37 1.77 14.51
CA VAL A 2 -1.10 1.24 13.15
C VAL A 2 -1.48 2.24 12.04
N MET A 3 -2.66 2.83 12.13
CA MET A 3 -3.16 3.86 11.21
C MET A 3 -2.23 5.08 11.05
N ALA A 4 -1.69 5.60 12.16
CA ALA A 4 -0.79 6.74 12.13
C ALA A 4 0.55 6.37 11.47
N ILE A 5 1.05 5.16 11.71
CA ILE A 5 2.29 4.66 11.10
C ILE A 5 2.12 4.47 9.59
N GLN A 6 0.98 3.93 9.15
CA GLN A 6 0.67 3.76 7.72
C GLN A 6 0.55 5.10 7.01
N ALA A 7 -0.11 6.09 7.63
CA ALA A 7 -0.19 7.44 7.08
C ALA A 7 1.20 8.12 7.01
N LEU A 8 2.03 7.97 8.03
CA LEU A 8 3.40 8.51 8.02
C LEU A 8 4.25 7.87 6.92
N GLY A 9 4.19 6.55 6.78
CA GLY A 9 4.91 5.85 5.72
C GLY A 9 4.41 6.22 4.32
N ALA A 10 3.13 6.55 4.17
CA ALA A 10 2.58 7.07 2.93
C ALA A 10 3.12 8.46 2.58
N ILE A 11 3.12 9.37 3.55
CA ILE A 11 3.64 10.74 3.40
C ILE A 11 5.10 10.74 2.95
N ARG A 12 5.90 9.77 3.42
CA ARG A 12 7.29 9.59 2.99
C ARG A 12 7.42 9.28 1.49
N GLN A 13 6.49 8.51 0.90
CA GLN A 13 6.58 8.16 -0.52
C GLN A 13 6.48 9.39 -1.42
N LEU A 14 5.95 10.51 -0.91
CA LEU A 14 6.03 11.77 -1.61
C LEU A 14 7.46 12.33 -1.53
N LYS A 15 8.05 12.67 -2.69
CA LYS A 15 9.31 13.42 -2.82
C LYS A 15 9.23 14.87 -2.26
N ILE A 16 9.02 15.01 -0.96
CA ILE A 16 9.10 16.26 -0.21
C ILE A 16 10.47 16.28 0.49
N HIS A 17 11.14 17.42 0.47
CA HIS A 17 12.40 17.59 1.20
C HIS A 17 12.09 17.74 2.70
N TRP A 18 12.23 16.64 3.45
CA TRP A 18 12.00 16.61 4.89
C TRP A 18 13.26 17.04 5.65
N VAL A 19 13.10 17.99 6.58
CA VAL A 19 14.16 18.43 7.50
C VAL A 19 14.27 17.43 8.67
N GLU A 20 15.47 17.23 9.19
CA GLU A 20 15.71 16.41 10.38
C GLU A 20 15.01 17.00 11.61
N PRO A 21 14.45 16.17 12.53
CA PRO A 21 14.58 14.71 12.64
C PRO A 21 13.47 13.92 11.92
N VAL A 22 12.54 14.60 11.24
CA VAL A 22 11.36 13.97 10.63
C VAL A 22 11.78 12.96 9.57
N ALA A 23 12.84 13.24 8.81
CA ALA A 23 13.43 12.31 7.85
C ALA A 23 13.80 10.95 8.50
N SER A 24 14.47 10.96 9.65
CA SER A 24 14.89 9.74 10.36
C SER A 24 13.71 8.97 10.95
N VAL A 25 12.66 9.65 11.39
CA VAL A 25 11.43 8.98 11.87
C VAL A 25 10.69 8.33 10.72
N LEU A 26 10.58 9.01 9.57
CA LEU A 26 10.00 8.45 8.37
C LEU A 26 10.84 7.27 7.82
N GLU A 27 12.15 7.25 8.06
CA GLU A 27 13.02 6.11 7.74
C GLU A 27 12.56 4.82 8.41
N LEU A 28 12.22 4.88 9.70
CA LEU A 28 11.77 3.73 10.50
C LEU A 28 10.44 3.14 10.03
N THR A 29 9.59 3.94 9.39
CA THR A 29 8.29 3.47 8.88
C THR A 29 8.42 2.42 7.77
N LYS A 30 9.58 2.31 7.10
CA LYS A 30 9.86 1.25 6.10
C LYS A 30 9.70 -0.17 6.64
N LEU A 31 9.98 -0.36 7.92
CA LEU A 31 9.93 -1.70 8.54
C LEU A 31 8.49 -2.17 8.81
N ILE A 32 7.53 -1.24 8.83
CA ILE A 32 6.17 -1.48 9.32
C ILE A 32 5.11 -1.25 8.22
N ASN A 33 5.43 -0.47 7.20
CA ASN A 33 4.46 -0.13 6.17
C ASN A 33 4.30 -1.25 5.14
N PHE A 34 3.07 -1.48 4.70
CA PHE A 34 2.77 -2.49 3.70
C PHE A 34 3.09 -1.93 2.31
N ASP A 35 4.26 -2.28 1.78
CA ASP A 35 4.72 -1.83 0.46
C ASP A 35 4.45 -2.92 -0.59
N PHE A 36 3.59 -2.61 -1.55
CA PHE A 36 3.26 -3.50 -2.66
C PHE A 36 4.41 -3.67 -3.66
N ASP A 37 5.35 -2.72 -3.73
CA ASP A 37 6.52 -2.82 -4.61
C ASP A 37 7.53 -3.86 -4.11
N VAL A 38 7.45 -4.26 -2.83
CA VAL A 38 8.24 -5.38 -2.29
C VAL A 38 7.81 -6.71 -2.90
N VAL A 39 6.53 -6.85 -3.27
CA VAL A 39 6.04 -7.99 -4.04
C VAL A 39 6.36 -7.73 -5.51
N ASN A 40 7.63 -7.88 -5.87
CA ASN A 40 8.13 -7.70 -7.23
C ASN A 40 7.53 -8.77 -8.18
N LEU A 41 6.30 -8.54 -8.65
CA LEU A 41 5.59 -9.43 -9.59
C LEU A 41 6.27 -9.49 -10.98
N ASN A 42 7.29 -8.66 -11.22
CA ASN A 42 8.11 -8.69 -12.43
C ASN A 42 8.76 -10.07 -12.68
N CYS A 43 8.89 -10.91 -11.64
CA CYS A 43 9.40 -12.27 -11.81
C CYS A 43 8.36 -13.25 -12.37
N PHE A 44 7.06 -12.99 -12.19
CA PHE A 44 5.97 -13.89 -12.65
C PHE A 44 5.31 -13.41 -13.95
N TYR A 45 5.37 -12.12 -14.25
CA TYR A 45 4.77 -11.55 -15.45
C TYR A 45 5.76 -10.57 -16.13
N PRO A 46 6.31 -10.92 -17.31
CA PRO A 46 7.39 -10.15 -17.95
C PRO A 46 6.92 -8.87 -18.65
N SER A 47 5.62 -8.61 -18.75
CA SER A 47 5.13 -7.31 -19.23
C SER A 47 4.79 -6.43 -18.03
N ASP A 48 5.62 -5.39 -17.83
CA ASP A 48 5.49 -4.33 -16.84
C ASP A 48 4.25 -3.44 -17.10
N ASN A 49 3.09 -4.07 -17.26
CA ASN A 49 1.86 -3.37 -17.60
C ASN A 49 1.28 -2.73 -16.32
N PRO A 50 1.25 -1.38 -16.22
CA PRO A 50 0.78 -0.68 -15.02
C PRO A 50 -0.69 -1.01 -14.70
N VAL A 51 -1.49 -1.36 -15.72
CA VAL A 51 -2.89 -1.77 -15.54
C VAL A 51 -2.99 -3.07 -14.75
N VAL A 52 -2.10 -4.03 -15.02
CA VAL A 52 -2.10 -5.33 -14.34
C VAL A 52 -1.71 -5.15 -12.88
N LYS A 53 -0.68 -4.34 -12.58
CA LYS A 53 -0.30 -4.00 -11.20
C LYS A 53 -1.46 -3.35 -10.44
N PHE A 54 -2.16 -2.41 -11.06
CA PHE A 54 -3.32 -1.76 -10.46
C PHE A 54 -4.48 -2.73 -10.19
N VAL A 55 -4.77 -3.64 -11.12
CA VAL A 55 -5.80 -4.68 -10.94
C VAL A 55 -5.45 -5.61 -9.78
N PHE A 56 -4.18 -6.02 -9.63
CA PHE A 56 -3.73 -6.82 -8.50
C PHE A 56 -3.86 -6.08 -7.16
N GLN A 57 -3.50 -4.79 -7.12
CA GLN A 57 -3.72 -3.97 -5.93
C GLN A 57 -5.22 -3.85 -5.58
N LEU A 58 -6.09 -3.73 -6.58
CA LEU A 58 -7.54 -3.67 -6.38
C LEU A 58 -8.10 -5.01 -5.85
N LEU A 59 -7.56 -6.14 -6.33
CA LEU A 59 -7.91 -7.49 -5.88
C LEU A 59 -7.34 -7.85 -4.50
N ALA A 60 -6.36 -7.09 -3.99
CA ALA A 60 -5.77 -7.33 -2.68
C ALA A 60 -6.81 -7.23 -1.55
N TYR A 61 -7.73 -6.26 -1.62
CA TYR A 61 -8.79 -6.10 -0.60
C TYR A 61 -9.74 -7.29 -0.53
N PRO A 62 -10.45 -7.69 -1.63
CA PRO A 62 -11.35 -8.84 -1.58
C PRO A 62 -10.61 -10.12 -1.18
N PHE A 63 -9.35 -10.28 -1.59
CA PHE A 63 -8.51 -11.39 -1.12
C PHE A 63 -8.33 -11.38 0.41
N CYS A 64 -7.90 -10.27 1.00
CA CYS A 64 -7.72 -10.15 2.45
C CYS A 64 -9.05 -10.36 3.22
N VAL A 65 -10.17 -9.82 2.72
CA VAL A 65 -11.50 -10.04 3.31
C VAL A 65 -11.85 -11.53 3.30
N THR A 66 -11.57 -12.22 2.20
CA THR A 66 -11.84 -13.66 2.07
C THR A 66 -11.01 -14.47 3.07
N VAL A 67 -9.72 -14.15 3.22
CA VAL A 67 -8.84 -14.82 4.21
C VAL A 67 -9.31 -14.56 5.64
N LEU A 68 -9.72 -13.33 5.97
CA LEU A 68 -10.30 -12.99 7.27
C LEU A 68 -11.61 -13.75 7.54
N GLY A 69 -12.48 -13.85 6.52
CA GLY A 69 -13.72 -14.62 6.59
C GLY A 69 -13.47 -16.12 6.81
N ILE A 70 -12.51 -16.70 6.09
CA ILE A 70 -12.11 -18.11 6.24
C ILE A 70 -11.55 -18.36 7.64
N THR A 71 -10.64 -17.51 8.12
CA THR A 71 -10.06 -17.65 9.47
C THR A 71 -11.11 -17.50 10.56
N TRP A 72 -12.07 -16.58 10.40
CA TRP A 72 -13.21 -16.46 11.29
C TRP A 72 -14.10 -17.72 11.26
N ALA A 73 -14.43 -18.25 10.08
CA ALA A 73 -15.20 -19.47 9.93
C ALA A 73 -14.50 -20.68 10.56
N ILE A 74 -13.18 -20.83 10.35
CA ILE A 74 -12.36 -21.86 11.00
C ILE A 74 -12.39 -21.70 12.52
N SER A 75 -12.28 -20.48 13.04
CA SER A 75 -12.33 -20.22 14.48
C SER A 75 -13.68 -20.60 15.10
N TYR A 76 -14.76 -20.35 14.36
CA TYR A 76 -16.11 -20.73 14.76
C TYR A 76 -16.28 -22.25 14.79
N LEU A 77 -15.82 -22.95 13.75
CA LEU A 77 -15.82 -24.42 13.68
C LEU A 77 -14.94 -25.06 14.76
N ALA A 78 -13.81 -24.43 15.11
CA ALA A 78 -12.91 -24.85 16.16
C ALA A 78 -13.41 -24.56 17.59
N LYS A 79 -14.64 -24.04 17.75
CA LYS A 79 -15.25 -23.62 19.03
C LYS A 79 -14.41 -22.61 19.81
N LYS A 80 -13.60 -21.82 19.11
CA LYS A 80 -12.84 -20.69 19.66
C LYS A 80 -13.39 -19.40 19.04
N PRO A 81 -14.61 -18.99 19.40
CA PRO A 81 -15.27 -17.88 18.73
C PRO A 81 -14.47 -16.60 18.95
N VAL A 82 -14.01 -16.01 17.85
CA VAL A 82 -13.41 -14.68 17.86
C VAL A 82 -14.53 -13.65 17.91
N ARG A 83 -14.39 -12.64 18.78
CA ARG A 83 -15.36 -11.54 18.89
C ARG A 83 -15.47 -10.82 17.54
N PHE A 84 -16.70 -10.57 17.11
CA PHE A 84 -16.98 -9.86 15.86
C PHE A 84 -16.31 -8.48 15.81
N ASP A 85 -16.28 -7.78 16.95
CA ASP A 85 -15.58 -6.50 17.12
C ASP A 85 -14.13 -6.55 16.62
N ASN A 86 -13.42 -7.65 16.90
CA ASN A 86 -12.02 -7.81 16.50
C ASN A 86 -11.89 -8.02 15.00
N VAL A 87 -12.79 -8.81 14.39
CA VAL A 87 -12.79 -9.05 12.95
C VAL A 87 -13.09 -7.75 12.20
N PHE A 88 -14.08 -6.99 12.68
CA PHE A 88 -14.42 -5.68 12.12
C PHE A 88 -13.27 -4.67 12.24
N ASN A 89 -12.62 -4.62 13.40
CA ASN A 89 -11.46 -3.74 13.61
C ASN A 89 -10.28 -4.09 12.69
N ILE A 90 -9.95 -5.38 12.53
CA ILE A 90 -8.89 -5.83 11.63
C ILE A 90 -9.25 -5.51 10.17
N ASN A 91 -10.51 -5.75 9.78
CA ASN A 91 -11.01 -5.41 8.46
C ASN A 91 -10.86 -3.92 8.15
N GLY A 92 -11.22 -3.05 9.10
CA GLY A 92 -11.04 -1.61 8.98
C GLY A 92 -9.57 -1.21 8.79
N ILE A 93 -8.65 -1.80 9.55
CA ILE A 93 -7.19 -1.54 9.40
C ILE A 93 -6.71 -1.94 8.00
N VAL A 94 -7.14 -3.09 7.50
CA VAL A 94 -6.80 -3.58 6.14
C VAL A 94 -7.38 -2.68 5.07
N LEU A 95 -8.65 -2.28 5.18
CA LEU A 95 -9.29 -1.37 4.24
C LEU A 95 -8.53 -0.05 4.14
N PHE A 96 -8.18 0.54 5.28
CA PHE A 96 -7.43 1.78 5.31
C PHE A 96 -6.00 1.65 4.76
N ALA A 97 -5.30 0.57 5.09
CA ALA A 97 -3.97 0.26 4.54
C ALA A 97 -3.98 0.30 3.01
N LEU A 98 -4.93 -0.43 2.43
CA LEU A 98 -5.07 -0.59 0.99
C LEU A 98 -5.54 0.69 0.32
N PHE A 99 -6.45 1.43 0.96
CA PHE A 99 -6.89 2.73 0.49
C PHE A 99 -5.72 3.72 0.39
N ILE A 100 -4.86 3.76 1.40
CA ILE A 100 -3.64 4.58 1.40
C ILE A 100 -2.71 4.15 0.26
N ALA A 101 -2.47 2.85 0.09
CA ALA A 101 -1.61 2.33 -0.98
C ALA A 101 -2.15 2.66 -2.39
N LEU A 102 -3.45 2.52 -2.61
CA LEU A 102 -4.10 2.89 -3.88
C LEU A 102 -4.02 4.40 -4.12
N THR A 103 -4.25 5.20 -3.08
CA THR A 103 -4.16 6.66 -3.16
C THR A 103 -2.74 7.08 -3.55
N LEU A 104 -1.69 6.46 -2.99
CA LEU A 104 -0.31 6.72 -3.37
C LEU A 104 -0.02 6.27 -4.80
N THR A 105 -0.50 5.10 -5.22
CA THR A 105 -0.33 4.63 -6.61
C THR A 105 -0.90 5.64 -7.61
N VAL A 106 -2.02 6.29 -7.27
CA VAL A 106 -2.62 7.34 -8.10
C VAL A 106 -1.88 8.67 -7.96
N LEU A 107 -1.37 9.04 -6.78
CA LEU A 107 -0.70 10.31 -6.52
C LEU A 107 0.75 10.38 -7.03
N LEU A 108 1.49 9.26 -6.99
CA LEU A 108 2.89 9.17 -7.40
C LEU A 108 3.17 9.67 -8.84
N PRO A 109 2.39 9.33 -9.89
CA PRO A 109 2.66 9.83 -11.24
C PRO A 109 2.47 11.35 -11.38
N PHE A 110 1.71 12.00 -10.48
CA PHE A 110 1.58 13.46 -10.46
C PHE A 110 2.82 14.17 -9.89
N GLN A 111 3.80 13.44 -9.36
CA GLN A 111 5.06 14.02 -8.93
C GLN A 111 5.92 14.37 -10.15
N CYS A 112 6.45 15.58 -10.17
CA CYS A 112 7.35 16.01 -11.23
C CYS A 112 8.73 15.35 -11.04
N GLU A 113 9.23 14.67 -12.07
CA GLU A 113 10.62 14.23 -12.14
C GLU A 113 11.47 15.18 -12.99
N GLY A 114 12.76 15.24 -12.67
CA GLY A 114 13.74 16.00 -13.44
C GLY A 114 14.05 15.30 -14.76
N ASN A 115 13.82 15.98 -15.87
CA ASN A 115 14.20 15.54 -17.20
C ASN A 115 15.69 15.91 -17.45
N PRO A 116 16.49 15.10 -18.18
CA PRO A 116 17.84 15.46 -18.62
C PRO A 116 18.00 16.86 -19.25
N ASN A 117 16.92 17.46 -19.76
CA ASN A 117 16.91 18.83 -20.29
C ASN A 117 16.82 19.93 -19.19
N GLY A 118 16.86 19.58 -17.91
CA GLY A 118 16.74 20.52 -16.78
C GLY A 118 15.31 21.00 -16.49
N THR A 119 14.32 20.53 -17.24
CA THR A 119 12.90 20.79 -17.00
C THR A 119 12.29 19.72 -16.11
N THR A 120 11.24 20.06 -15.37
CA THR A 120 10.49 19.10 -14.54
C THR A 120 9.15 18.81 -15.18
N SER A 121 8.83 17.54 -15.41
CA SER A 121 7.58 17.12 -16.05
C SER A 121 6.89 16.03 -15.22
N MET A 122 5.56 15.97 -15.28
CA MET A 122 4.78 14.87 -14.68
C MET A 122 5.03 13.58 -15.46
N LEU A 123 5.09 12.45 -14.75
CA LEU A 123 5.19 11.14 -15.37
C LEU A 123 3.83 10.80 -16.00
N THR A 124 3.83 10.58 -17.32
CA THR A 124 2.60 10.18 -18.02
C THR A 124 2.46 8.66 -17.88
N PRO A 125 1.36 8.14 -17.28
CA PRO A 125 1.15 6.70 -17.16
C PRO A 125 0.89 6.13 -18.57
N GLY A 126 1.89 5.46 -19.16
CA GLY A 126 1.74 4.79 -20.46
C GLY A 126 2.94 4.79 -21.39
N PHE A 127 4.05 5.46 -21.06
CA PHE A 127 5.29 5.40 -21.86
C PHE A 127 6.49 5.07 -20.98
N ALA A 128 6.73 3.77 -20.82
CA ALA A 128 8.04 3.18 -20.53
C ALA A 128 8.21 2.00 -21.47
#